data_AF-A0A7C5LGB5-F1
#
_entry.id   AF-A0A7C5LGB5-F1
#
_cell.length_a   1.000
_cell.length_b   1.000
_cell.length_c   1.000
_cell.angle_alpha   90.00
_cell.angle_beta   90.00
_cell.angle_gamma   90.00
#
_symmetry.space_group_name_H-M   'P 1'
#
loop_
_entity.id
_entity.type
_entity.pdbx_description
1 polymer ?
#
loop_
_entity_poly.entity_id
_entity_poly.type
_entity_poly.pdbx_seq_one_letter_code
_entity_poly.pdbx_strand_id
1 'polypeptide(L)'
;MSMGKKCIVAALLLVLFSFASKETLLYAQDGANKTDTSLDIQNYRPVPGPGNYLGVQGSDVTPHLQVGFALDVNYMHKPLVLKRESDGFESEAVKYSVTLDFLWSLGIFNIIQFAVALPVVVAQDGEGISMIQEGETLSTTAIRDLRLYLKGRILGSGREGISTKGFGLSLVLGLSVPTGDDDNFAGDSNVTADAPVIVLDWRNNLVRIALNAGLRWRETSSIGKDFKLGHQFLYGIGLGIMPLKQRLLILGEFEGMVGFEKLSEMIQRFPMEARLGFGVAIDRNKDLSVVVGGGMGFGTAPSVPLFRVLGSIRYAPQNRDIDGDGIVDRDDKCPNEKEDKDNFEDEDGCPDIDNDGDGIDDMVDDCPNEPEDIDGYEDEDGCPDVDNDGDGISDEKDKCPNEPEDVDGYEDEDGCPDVDNDRDGILDEKDKCPNE
;
A
#
# COMPACT_ATOMS: atom_id res chain seq x y z
N MET A 1 -11.90 15.31 -34.62
CA MET A 1 -11.01 15.63 -33.49
C MET A 1 -10.41 14.37 -32.81
N SER A 2 -10.02 13.32 -33.56
CA SER A 2 -9.58 12.03 -32.97
C SER A 2 -8.12 11.63 -33.28
N MET A 3 -7.40 12.37 -34.13
CA MET A 3 -6.01 12.03 -34.53
C MET A 3 -4.92 12.79 -33.76
N GLY A 4 -5.24 13.86 -33.04
CA GLY A 4 -4.26 14.73 -32.37
C GLY A 4 -3.72 14.23 -31.03
N LYS A 5 -4.39 13.26 -30.37
CA LYS A 5 -3.99 12.77 -29.02
C LYS A 5 -2.98 11.61 -29.05
N LYS A 6 -2.84 10.91 -30.18
CA LYS A 6 -1.90 9.78 -30.32
C LYS A 6 -0.46 10.23 -30.60
N CYS A 7 -0.25 11.43 -31.14
CA CYS A 7 1.10 11.95 -31.42
C CYS A 7 1.84 12.51 -30.19
N ILE A 8 1.13 12.93 -29.14
CA ILE A 8 1.78 13.56 -27.98
C ILE A 8 2.49 12.52 -27.10
N VAL A 9 1.94 11.32 -26.96
CA VAL A 9 2.56 10.22 -26.19
C VAL A 9 3.78 9.66 -26.94
N ALA A 10 3.72 9.56 -28.27
CA ALA A 10 4.86 9.12 -29.09
C ALA A 10 5.98 10.18 -29.16
N ALA A 11 5.65 11.47 -29.14
CA ALA A 11 6.64 12.55 -29.14
C ALA A 11 7.40 12.68 -27.81
N LEU A 12 6.76 12.40 -26.67
CA LEU A 12 7.44 12.37 -25.36
C LEU A 12 8.40 11.18 -25.24
N LEU A 13 8.06 10.02 -25.82
CA LEU A 13 8.95 8.85 -25.89
C LEU A 13 10.15 9.06 -26.82
N LEU A 14 10.00 9.82 -27.92
CA LEU A 14 11.08 10.09 -28.88
C LEU A 14 12.08 11.16 -28.42
N VAL A 15 11.67 12.13 -27.59
CA VAL A 15 12.59 13.12 -27.00
C VAL A 15 13.46 12.49 -25.90
N LEU A 16 12.95 11.49 -25.17
CA LEU A 16 13.74 10.71 -24.19
C LEU A 16 14.83 9.85 -24.85
N PHE A 17 14.61 9.40 -26.10
CA PHE A 17 15.59 8.57 -26.83
C PHE A 17 16.77 9.34 -27.45
N SER A 18 16.74 10.67 -27.51
CA SER A 18 17.86 11.48 -28.06
C SER A 18 18.92 11.85 -27.03
N PHE A 19 18.74 11.53 -25.74
CA PHE A 19 19.80 11.57 -24.74
C PHE A 19 20.44 10.19 -24.68
N ALA A 20 21.32 9.88 -25.65
CA ALA A 20 22.18 8.73 -25.54
C ALA A 20 22.99 8.84 -24.24
N SER A 21 22.84 7.85 -23.35
CA SER A 21 23.60 7.70 -22.12
C SER A 21 25.10 7.67 -22.47
N LYS A 22 25.81 8.77 -22.22
CA LYS A 22 27.27 8.76 -22.25
C LYS A 22 27.76 8.29 -20.89
N GLU A 23 28.74 7.39 -20.90
CA GLU A 23 29.37 6.92 -19.66
C GLU A 23 30.00 8.12 -18.92
N THR A 24 29.78 8.18 -17.60
CA THR A 24 30.40 9.17 -16.74
C THR A 24 31.88 8.84 -16.57
N LEU A 25 32.74 9.85 -16.70
CA LEU A 25 34.17 9.70 -16.49
C LEU A 25 34.62 10.61 -15.34
N LEU A 26 35.09 10.01 -14.25
CA LEU A 26 35.60 10.76 -13.10
C LEU A 26 37.13 10.86 -13.18
N TYR A 27 37.69 12.08 -13.21
CA TYR A 27 39.13 12.25 -13.35
C TYR A 27 39.90 11.93 -12.05
N ALA A 28 40.73 10.89 -12.11
CA ALA A 28 41.67 10.47 -11.07
C ALA A 28 43.09 11.00 -11.36
N GLN A 29 43.80 11.44 -10.31
CA GLN A 29 45.15 12.01 -10.39
C GLN A 29 46.22 10.93 -10.18
N ASP A 30 47.28 10.95 -10.99
CA ASP A 30 48.50 10.16 -10.73
C ASP A 30 49.21 10.66 -9.45
N GLY A 31 49.36 9.77 -8.47
CA GLY A 31 50.14 10.04 -7.25
C GLY A 31 49.45 10.87 -6.16
N ALA A 32 48.11 10.93 -6.13
CA ALA A 32 47.38 11.48 -4.99
C ALA A 32 47.42 10.51 -3.80
N ASN A 33 47.87 10.98 -2.63
CA ASN A 33 48.07 10.15 -1.43
C ASN A 33 46.80 9.57 -0.78
N LYS A 34 45.60 9.89 -1.27
CA LYS A 34 44.32 9.24 -0.89
C LYS A 34 43.20 9.70 -1.83
N THR A 35 42.61 8.80 -2.61
CA THR A 35 41.27 9.04 -3.17
C THR A 35 40.27 8.55 -2.16
N ASP A 36 39.30 9.38 -1.81
CA ASP A 36 38.29 9.02 -0.83
C ASP A 36 37.31 8.01 -1.46
N THR A 37 37.38 6.76 -1.02
CA THR A 37 36.45 5.68 -1.43
C THR A 37 35.16 5.70 -0.63
N SER A 38 35.06 6.55 0.41
CA SER A 38 33.89 6.65 1.30
C SER A 38 32.70 7.32 0.63
N LEU A 39 32.16 6.60 -0.35
CA LEU A 39 31.07 6.99 -1.20
C LEU A 39 30.10 5.82 -1.35
N ASP A 40 28.86 6.03 -0.91
CA ASP A 40 27.76 5.16 -1.33
C ASP A 40 27.37 5.48 -2.79
N ILE A 41 27.72 4.58 -3.73
CA ILE A 41 27.35 4.71 -5.15
C ILE A 41 25.87 4.37 -5.44
N GLN A 42 25.10 3.96 -4.44
CA GLN A 42 23.69 3.58 -4.61
C GLN A 42 22.77 4.81 -4.50
N ASN A 43 22.35 5.32 -5.66
CA ASN A 43 21.35 6.40 -5.71
C ASN A 43 19.90 5.92 -5.58
N TYR A 44 19.59 4.68 -5.99
CA TYR A 44 18.26 4.10 -5.86
C TYR A 44 18.03 3.61 -4.43
N ARG A 45 17.09 4.25 -3.72
CA ARG A 45 16.81 3.98 -2.31
C ARG A 45 15.36 3.54 -2.12
N PRO A 46 15.03 2.25 -2.33
CA PRO A 46 13.68 1.75 -2.12
C PRO A 46 13.32 1.79 -0.63
N VAL A 47 12.04 2.01 -0.34
CA VAL A 47 11.49 2.08 1.01
C VAL A 47 10.26 1.19 1.10
N PRO A 48 10.05 0.45 2.21
CA PRO A 48 8.87 -0.38 2.42
C PRO A 48 7.63 0.47 2.71
N GLY A 49 6.49 -0.19 2.74
CA GLY A 49 5.20 0.44 3.00
C GLY A 49 4.38 0.72 1.73
N PRO A 50 3.13 1.14 1.93
CA PRO A 50 2.14 1.29 0.87
C PRO A 50 2.38 2.52 0.00
N GLY A 51 1.76 2.53 -1.18
CA GLY A 51 1.72 3.72 -2.05
C GLY A 51 3.04 4.10 -2.75
N ASN A 52 4.16 3.47 -2.43
CA ASN A 52 5.46 3.74 -3.04
C ASN A 52 5.54 3.22 -4.49
N TYR A 53 6.42 3.83 -5.28
CA TYR A 53 6.74 3.46 -6.66
C TYR A 53 7.92 2.47 -6.66
N LEU A 54 8.97 2.69 -7.45
CA LEU A 54 10.18 1.87 -7.36
C LEU A 54 11.13 2.47 -6.32
N GLY A 55 11.46 3.75 -6.45
CA GLY A 55 12.26 4.54 -5.52
C GLY A 55 11.53 5.81 -5.05
N VAL A 56 10.64 6.36 -5.88
CA VAL A 56 9.79 7.49 -5.49
C VAL A 56 8.77 7.03 -4.44
N GLN A 57 8.65 7.79 -3.37
CA GLN A 57 7.74 7.49 -2.26
C GLN A 57 6.33 8.03 -2.49
N GLY A 58 5.34 7.31 -1.99
CA GLY A 58 3.98 7.81 -1.81
C GLY A 58 3.79 8.40 -0.41
N SER A 59 2.72 9.17 -0.22
CA SER A 59 2.36 9.78 1.07
C SER A 59 1.79 8.77 2.07
N ASP A 60 1.38 7.57 1.63
CA ASP A 60 0.82 6.58 2.52
C ASP A 60 1.81 6.08 3.57
N VAL A 61 1.26 5.76 4.73
CA VAL A 61 1.94 5.09 5.83
C VAL A 61 1.33 3.72 6.03
N THR A 62 2.16 2.79 6.51
CA THR A 62 1.71 1.47 6.94
C THR A 62 0.62 1.64 8.02
N PRO A 63 -0.47 0.84 8.00
CA PRO A 63 -1.52 0.92 9.00
C PRO A 63 -1.05 0.61 10.43
N HIS A 64 -1.82 1.07 11.42
CA HIS A 64 -1.48 0.96 12.84
C HIS A 64 -1.21 -0.49 13.26
N LEU A 65 -0.06 -0.69 13.92
CA LEU A 65 0.45 -1.98 14.41
C LEU A 65 0.69 -3.03 13.31
N GLN A 66 0.60 -2.64 12.03
CA GLN A 66 0.92 -3.52 10.94
C GLN A 66 2.37 -3.37 10.52
N VAL A 67 2.92 -4.50 10.05
CA VAL A 67 4.29 -4.60 9.59
C VAL A 67 4.30 -4.82 8.08
N GLY A 68 5.00 -3.95 7.36
CA GLY A 68 5.33 -4.16 5.95
C GLY A 68 6.71 -4.78 5.80
N PHE A 69 6.89 -5.55 4.74
CA PHE A 69 8.17 -6.15 4.38
C PHE A 69 8.38 -6.06 2.86
N ALA A 70 9.61 -5.82 2.42
CA ALA A 70 9.98 -6.00 1.04
C ALA A 70 11.41 -6.51 0.90
N LEU A 71 11.62 -7.29 -0.15
CA LEU A 71 12.94 -7.66 -0.64
C LEU A 71 13.07 -7.08 -2.05
N ASP A 72 13.97 -6.12 -2.21
CA ASP A 72 14.30 -5.49 -3.47
C ASP A 72 15.67 -5.99 -3.96
N VAL A 73 15.74 -6.37 -5.24
CA VAL A 73 16.94 -6.81 -5.94
C VAL A 73 17.28 -5.75 -6.97
N ASN A 74 18.49 -5.23 -6.92
CA ASN A 74 18.96 -4.19 -7.83
C ASN A 74 20.30 -4.59 -8.44
N TYR A 75 20.30 -4.85 -9.75
CA TYR A 75 21.52 -4.95 -10.55
C TYR A 75 21.81 -3.59 -11.20
N MET A 76 23.02 -3.09 -11.07
CA MET A 76 23.50 -1.88 -11.75
C MET A 76 24.72 -2.20 -12.62
N HIS A 77 24.77 -1.62 -13.83
CA HIS A 77 25.90 -1.78 -14.74
C HIS A 77 26.66 -0.47 -14.91
N LYS A 78 27.98 -0.53 -14.79
CA LYS A 78 28.92 0.61 -14.82
C LYS A 78 28.47 1.83 -14.01
N PRO A 79 28.13 1.68 -12.72
CA PRO A 79 27.76 2.82 -11.88
C PRO A 79 28.93 3.79 -11.62
N LEU A 80 30.17 3.33 -11.76
CA LEU A 80 31.36 4.14 -11.51
C LEU A 80 32.49 3.77 -12.48
N VAL A 81 32.84 4.72 -13.34
CA VAL A 81 34.00 4.65 -14.22
C VAL A 81 34.93 5.82 -13.90
N LEU A 82 36.18 5.48 -13.65
CA LEU A 82 37.25 6.42 -13.37
C LEU A 82 38.09 6.62 -14.64
N LYS A 83 38.62 7.82 -14.81
CA LYS A 83 39.45 8.21 -15.95
C LYS A 83 40.74 8.82 -15.44
N ARG A 84 41.88 8.28 -15.86
CA ARG A 84 43.18 8.81 -15.48
C ARG A 84 43.48 10.10 -16.25
N GLU A 85 43.94 11.14 -15.55
CA GLU A 85 44.21 12.46 -16.15
C GLU A 85 45.39 12.44 -17.14
N SER A 86 46.40 11.59 -16.92
CA SER A 86 47.66 11.61 -17.68
C SER A 86 47.56 11.07 -19.11
N ASP A 87 46.85 9.97 -19.32
CA ASP A 87 46.71 9.29 -20.61
C ASP A 87 45.26 9.12 -21.08
N GLY A 88 44.29 9.54 -20.24
CA GLY A 88 42.88 9.37 -20.52
C GLY A 88 42.40 7.92 -20.44
N PHE A 89 43.19 7.01 -19.85
CA PHE A 89 42.80 5.62 -19.64
C PHE A 89 41.55 5.53 -18.75
N GLU A 90 40.59 4.71 -19.15
CA GLU A 90 39.32 4.53 -18.46
C GLU A 90 39.32 3.17 -17.75
N SER A 91 38.95 3.18 -16.48
CA SER A 91 38.90 2.01 -15.60
C SER A 91 37.51 1.90 -15.00
N GLU A 92 36.92 0.73 -15.13
CA GLU A 92 35.62 0.42 -14.55
C GLU A 92 35.80 0.07 -13.07
N ALA A 93 35.94 1.10 -12.22
CA ALA A 93 36.12 0.93 -10.78
C ALA A 93 35.04 0.04 -10.17
N VAL A 94 33.79 0.22 -10.61
CA VAL A 94 32.71 -0.74 -10.40
C VAL A 94 32.05 -1.02 -11.74
N LYS A 95 32.26 -2.24 -12.25
CA LYS A 95 31.72 -2.72 -13.52
C LYS A 95 30.27 -3.18 -13.39
N TYR A 96 29.94 -3.87 -12.30
CA TYR A 96 28.56 -4.14 -11.91
C TYR A 96 28.43 -4.31 -10.41
N SER A 97 27.21 -4.13 -9.89
CA SER A 97 26.88 -4.44 -8.49
C SER A 97 25.45 -4.97 -8.40
N VAL A 98 25.24 -6.00 -7.59
CA VAL A 98 23.94 -6.61 -7.26
C VAL A 98 23.71 -6.40 -5.77
N THR A 99 22.68 -5.62 -5.45
CA THR A 99 22.27 -5.33 -4.08
C THR A 99 20.95 -6.03 -3.77
N LEU A 100 20.87 -6.65 -2.61
CA LEU A 100 19.63 -7.05 -1.95
C LEU A 100 19.29 -6.00 -0.87
N ASP A 101 18.20 -5.27 -1.06
CA ASP A 101 17.64 -4.34 -0.09
C ASP A 101 16.57 -5.07 0.73
N PHE A 102 16.87 -5.35 2.00
CA PHE A 102 15.87 -5.86 2.95
C PHE A 102 15.17 -4.70 3.63
N LEU A 103 13.85 -4.66 3.54
CA LEU A 103 13.05 -3.49 3.89
C LEU A 103 11.94 -3.89 4.88
N TRP A 104 11.83 -3.16 6.00
CA TRP A 104 10.75 -3.32 6.96
C TRP A 104 10.07 -1.98 7.27
N SER A 105 8.75 -1.99 7.43
CA SER A 105 7.99 -0.84 7.95
C SER A 105 7.07 -1.22 9.09
N LEU A 106 6.83 -0.30 10.02
CA LEU A 106 5.85 -0.41 11.11
C LEU A 106 5.00 0.85 11.13
N GLY A 107 3.68 0.68 11.12
CA GLY A 107 2.72 1.78 11.23
C GLY A 107 2.27 2.06 12.67
N ILE A 108 2.09 3.33 13.01
CA ILE A 108 1.56 3.78 14.31
C ILE A 108 0.46 4.83 14.07
N PHE A 109 -0.70 4.59 14.69
CA PHE A 109 -1.90 5.44 14.66
C PHE A 109 -2.37 5.85 13.26
N ASN A 110 -2.05 5.06 12.22
CA ASN A 110 -2.32 5.39 10.81
C ASN A 110 -1.73 6.75 10.34
N ILE A 111 -0.79 7.31 11.09
CA ILE A 111 -0.22 8.65 10.84
C ILE A 111 1.31 8.59 10.74
N ILE A 112 1.96 7.68 11.47
CA ILE A 112 3.41 7.58 11.50
C ILE A 112 3.84 6.21 10.97
N GLN A 113 4.89 6.17 10.16
CA GLN A 113 5.59 4.96 9.77
C GLN A 113 7.06 5.07 10.14
N PHE A 114 7.55 4.07 10.86
CA PHE A 114 8.98 3.79 10.98
C PHE A 114 9.36 2.79 9.90
N ALA A 115 10.50 2.99 9.24
CA ALA A 115 11.03 2.01 8.30
C ALA A 115 12.54 1.86 8.41
N VAL A 116 13.00 0.65 8.12
CA VAL A 116 14.40 0.26 8.13
C VAL A 116 14.72 -0.37 6.78
N ALA A 117 15.87 -0.01 6.22
CA ALA A 117 16.41 -0.62 5.01
C ALA A 117 17.85 -1.06 5.25
N LEU A 118 18.12 -2.35 5.04
CA LEU A 118 19.45 -2.95 5.11
C LEU A 118 19.86 -3.40 3.70
N PRO A 119 20.73 -2.64 3.01
CA PRO A 119 21.21 -3.02 1.69
C PRO A 119 22.49 -3.85 1.79
N VAL A 120 22.52 -4.98 1.10
CA VAL A 120 23.66 -5.90 1.08
C VAL A 120 24.07 -6.16 -0.36
N VAL A 121 25.31 -5.82 -0.71
CA VAL A 121 25.90 -6.20 -1.99
C VAL A 121 26.29 -7.67 -1.94
N VAL A 122 25.60 -8.49 -2.73
CA VAL A 122 25.80 -9.94 -2.78
C VAL A 122 26.71 -10.38 -3.91
N ALA A 123 26.90 -9.51 -4.92
CA ALA A 123 27.86 -9.72 -6.00
C ALA A 123 28.25 -8.37 -6.61
N GLN A 124 29.54 -8.09 -6.70
CA GLN A 124 30.07 -6.97 -7.49
C GLN A 124 31.42 -7.35 -8.11
N ASP A 125 31.77 -6.64 -9.18
CA ASP A 125 33.03 -6.81 -9.91
C ASP A 125 33.48 -5.44 -10.41
N GLY A 126 34.79 -5.27 -10.57
CA GLY A 126 35.40 -4.01 -10.98
C GLY A 126 36.87 -3.93 -10.61
N GLU A 127 37.55 -2.92 -11.17
CA GLU A 127 38.97 -2.68 -10.93
C GLU A 127 39.23 -1.91 -9.62
N GLY A 128 38.17 -1.48 -8.91
CA GLY A 128 38.28 -0.71 -7.67
C GLY A 128 39.05 0.59 -7.89
N ILE A 129 39.94 0.91 -6.96
CA ILE A 129 40.89 2.04 -7.10
C ILE A 129 42.30 1.57 -7.48
N SER A 130 42.45 0.37 -8.04
CA SER A 130 43.76 -0.19 -8.41
C SER A 130 44.58 0.68 -9.37
N MET A 131 43.91 1.52 -10.18
CA MET A 131 44.55 2.50 -11.06
C MET A 131 45.21 3.68 -10.33
N ILE A 132 44.84 3.91 -9.06
CA ILE A 132 45.32 5.01 -8.20
C ILE A 132 46.20 4.44 -7.06
N GLN A 133 45.82 3.29 -6.51
CA GLN A 133 46.47 2.63 -5.39
C GLN A 133 46.68 1.15 -5.71
N GLU A 134 47.92 0.76 -6.00
CA GLU A 134 48.26 -0.63 -6.34
C GLU A 134 47.89 -1.60 -5.20
N GLY A 135 47.22 -2.69 -5.54
CA GLY A 135 46.91 -3.79 -4.61
C GLY A 135 45.54 -3.71 -3.93
N GLU A 136 44.80 -2.62 -4.10
CA GLU A 136 43.42 -2.51 -3.60
C GLU A 136 42.42 -2.94 -4.67
N THR A 137 41.77 -4.07 -4.41
CA THR A 137 40.77 -4.67 -5.28
C THR A 137 39.38 -4.56 -4.67
N LEU A 138 38.38 -4.36 -5.52
CA LEU A 138 36.98 -4.37 -5.10
C LEU A 138 36.58 -5.74 -4.55
N SER A 139 36.06 -5.78 -3.33
CA SER A 139 35.51 -7.01 -2.72
C SER A 139 34.25 -7.44 -3.45
N THR A 140 34.00 -8.75 -3.59
CA THR A 140 32.83 -9.26 -4.31
C THR A 140 31.50 -9.06 -3.56
N THR A 141 31.57 -8.81 -2.25
CA THR A 141 30.43 -8.60 -1.36
C THR A 141 30.73 -7.42 -0.44
N ALA A 142 29.71 -6.67 -0.06
CA ALA A 142 29.84 -5.55 0.85
C ALA A 142 28.50 -5.30 1.57
N ILE A 143 28.54 -4.71 2.76
CA ILE A 143 27.33 -4.18 3.40
C ILE A 143 27.25 -2.70 3.06
N ARG A 144 26.05 -2.19 2.77
CA ARG A 144 25.83 -0.76 2.62
C ARG A 144 25.26 -0.16 3.90
N ASP A 145 25.28 1.16 3.99
CA ASP A 145 24.76 1.88 5.14
C ASP A 145 23.31 1.50 5.45
N LEU A 146 23.08 1.12 6.72
CA LEU A 146 21.75 0.94 7.27
C LEU A 146 20.98 2.26 7.19
N ARG A 147 19.77 2.21 6.64
CA ARG A 147 18.91 3.40 6.53
C ARG A 147 17.70 3.28 7.45
N LEU A 148 17.43 4.36 8.17
CA LEU A 148 16.27 4.52 9.04
C LEU A 148 15.40 5.65 8.50
N TYR A 149 14.09 5.44 8.46
CA TYR A 149 13.13 6.42 7.98
C TYR A 149 12.01 6.61 9.00
N LEU A 150 11.65 7.87 9.20
CA LEU A 150 10.43 8.29 9.88
C LEU A 150 9.58 9.04 8.86
N LYS A 151 8.42 8.49 8.51
CA LYS A 151 7.42 9.11 7.63
C LYS A 151 6.20 9.51 8.46
N GLY A 152 5.86 10.79 8.44
CA GLY A 152 4.64 11.32 9.04
C GLY A 152 3.66 11.76 7.97
N ARG A 153 2.46 11.17 7.95
CA ARG A 153 1.33 11.60 7.14
C ARG A 153 0.74 12.89 7.71
N ILE A 154 0.61 13.90 6.87
CA ILE A 154 0.02 15.21 7.20
C ILE A 154 -1.38 15.31 6.61
N LEU A 155 -1.54 14.92 5.35
CA LEU A 155 -2.81 14.89 4.62
C LEU A 155 -2.96 13.56 3.89
N GLY A 156 -4.21 13.09 3.76
CA GLY A 156 -4.57 11.89 3.03
C GLY A 156 -5.58 11.06 3.82
N SER A 157 -6.40 10.31 3.11
CA SER A 157 -7.39 9.39 3.67
C SER A 157 -6.71 8.23 4.39
N GLY A 158 -7.17 7.96 5.61
CA GLY A 158 -6.51 7.08 6.58
C GLY A 158 -6.70 7.54 8.03
N ARG A 159 -7.31 8.71 8.26
CA ARG A 159 -7.79 9.12 9.59
C ARG A 159 -9.12 8.47 9.99
N GLU A 160 -9.92 8.02 9.00
CA GLU A 160 -11.30 7.54 9.22
C GLU A 160 -11.67 6.38 8.27
N GLY A 161 -10.77 5.41 8.03
CA GLY A 161 -11.08 4.19 7.24
C GLY A 161 -11.35 4.36 5.74
N ILE A 162 -11.74 5.55 5.28
CA ILE A 162 -12.39 5.70 3.97
C ILE A 162 -11.41 6.12 2.86
N SER A 163 -11.30 5.24 1.86
CA SER A 163 -10.96 5.44 0.44
C SER A 163 -9.61 6.09 0.06
N THR A 164 -8.78 5.31 -0.66
CA THR A 164 -7.46 5.62 -1.25
C THR A 164 -7.45 6.70 -2.36
N LYS A 165 -8.36 7.68 -2.35
CA LYS A 165 -8.54 8.68 -3.40
C LYS A 165 -8.25 10.10 -2.91
N GLY A 166 -7.67 10.92 -3.77
CA GLY A 166 -7.43 12.34 -3.51
C GLY A 166 -5.96 12.67 -3.29
N PHE A 167 -5.72 13.81 -2.64
CA PHE A 167 -4.39 14.33 -2.36
C PHE A 167 -3.83 13.76 -1.05
N GLY A 168 -2.55 13.46 -1.05
CA GLY A 168 -1.79 13.14 0.15
C GLY A 168 -0.55 14.00 0.28
N LEU A 169 -0.15 14.21 1.53
CA LEU A 169 1.04 14.95 1.91
C LEU A 169 1.69 14.24 3.09
N SER A 170 2.99 13.97 2.97
CA SER A 170 3.80 13.41 4.05
C SER A 170 5.15 14.09 4.15
N LEU A 171 5.70 14.08 5.36
CA LEU A 171 7.05 14.49 5.65
C LEU A 171 7.87 13.26 5.99
N VAL A 172 9.04 13.10 5.35
CA VAL A 172 9.96 12.00 5.57
C VAL A 172 11.27 12.55 6.13
N LEU A 173 11.78 11.90 7.16
CA LEU A 173 13.10 12.10 7.74
C LEU A 173 13.86 10.78 7.58
N GLY A 174 14.90 10.78 6.75
CA GLY A 174 15.77 9.63 6.52
C GLY A 174 17.15 9.85 7.15
N LEU A 175 17.72 8.79 7.71
CA LEU A 175 19.08 8.75 8.26
C LEU A 175 19.79 7.53 7.67
N SER A 176 21.00 7.72 7.14
CA SER A 176 21.92 6.64 6.76
C SER A 176 23.02 6.58 7.81
N VAL A 177 23.16 5.42 8.45
CA VAL A 177 24.16 5.20 9.51
C VAL A 177 25.41 4.63 8.84
N PRO A 178 26.61 5.21 9.08
CA PRO A 178 27.88 4.80 8.45
C PRO A 178 28.30 3.43 8.99
N THR A 179 27.69 2.40 8.42
CA THR A 179 27.83 0.98 8.79
C THR A 179 28.25 0.15 7.59
N GLY A 180 28.18 0.74 6.40
CA GLY A 180 28.63 0.14 5.17
C GLY A 180 30.14 0.12 5.05
N ASP A 181 30.59 -0.64 4.07
CA ASP A 181 31.98 -0.83 3.73
C ASP A 181 32.44 0.31 2.78
N ASP A 182 33.05 1.33 3.36
CA ASP A 182 33.50 2.54 2.68
C ASP A 182 34.77 2.34 1.84
N ASP A 183 35.51 1.24 2.01
CA ASP A 183 36.59 0.84 1.11
C ASP A 183 36.05 0.25 -0.22
N ASN A 184 34.78 -0.17 -0.24
CA ASN A 184 34.16 -0.88 -1.36
C ASN A 184 33.03 -0.10 -2.04
N PHE A 185 33.02 1.24 -1.89
CA PHE A 185 31.98 2.13 -2.42
C PHE A 185 30.56 1.77 -1.91
N ALA A 186 30.48 1.18 -0.71
CA ALA A 186 29.24 0.68 -0.14
C ALA A 186 28.70 1.58 1.00
N GLY A 187 29.47 2.54 1.51
CA GLY A 187 29.02 3.44 2.57
C GLY A 187 29.64 4.82 2.48
N ASP A 188 28.97 5.80 3.08
CA ASP A 188 29.59 7.08 3.41
C ASP A 188 30.35 6.94 4.75
N SER A 189 31.47 7.65 4.92
CA SER A 189 32.25 7.63 6.16
C SER A 189 31.50 8.23 7.36
N ASN A 190 30.56 9.14 7.08
CA ASN A 190 29.80 9.90 8.07
C ASN A 190 28.29 9.74 7.88
N VAL A 191 27.53 10.06 8.94
CA VAL A 191 26.07 10.02 8.91
C VAL A 191 25.53 10.95 7.82
N THR A 192 24.70 10.40 6.93
CA THR A 192 23.98 11.15 5.90
C THR A 192 22.50 11.27 6.30
N ALA A 193 21.88 12.45 6.16
CA ALA A 193 20.48 12.67 6.48
C ALA A 193 19.69 13.17 5.27
N ASP A 194 18.64 12.43 4.89
CA ASP A 194 17.66 12.82 3.87
C ASP A 194 16.46 13.48 4.58
N ALA A 195 16.59 14.77 4.92
CA ALA A 195 15.60 15.47 5.76
C ALA A 195 15.65 16.99 5.58
N PRO A 196 14.52 17.72 5.50
CA PRO A 196 13.19 17.20 5.27
C PRO A 196 13.04 16.70 3.82
N VAL A 197 12.27 15.64 3.63
CA VAL A 197 11.75 15.23 2.32
C VAL A 197 10.24 15.36 2.34
N ILE A 198 9.71 16.23 1.51
CA ILE A 198 8.27 16.45 1.33
C ILE A 198 7.80 15.51 0.23
N VAL A 199 6.74 14.75 0.51
CA VAL A 199 6.09 13.84 -0.42
C VAL A 199 4.67 14.31 -0.65
N LEU A 200 4.37 14.68 -1.89
CA LEU A 200 3.03 15.04 -2.35
C LEU A 200 2.55 13.98 -3.32
N ASP A 201 1.32 13.52 -3.19
CA ASP A 201 0.72 12.67 -4.21
C ASP A 201 -0.75 13.01 -4.46
N TRP A 202 -1.22 12.58 -5.62
CA TRP A 202 -2.62 12.54 -5.97
C TRP A 202 -2.91 11.17 -6.56
N ARG A 203 -4.03 10.55 -6.15
CA ARG A 203 -4.40 9.20 -6.56
C ARG A 203 -5.90 9.04 -6.75
N ASN A 204 -6.25 8.16 -7.68
CA ASN A 204 -7.58 7.59 -7.81
C ASN A 204 -7.47 6.09 -8.09
N ASN A 205 -8.57 5.44 -8.48
CA ASN A 205 -8.60 4.00 -8.71
C ASN A 205 -7.69 3.51 -9.86
N LEU A 206 -7.35 4.38 -10.81
CA LEU A 206 -6.61 4.03 -12.02
C LEU A 206 -5.23 4.68 -12.09
N VAL A 207 -5.07 5.90 -11.59
CA VAL A 207 -3.85 6.70 -11.74
C VAL A 207 -3.40 7.22 -10.39
N ARG A 208 -2.10 7.17 -10.15
CA ARG A 208 -1.43 7.89 -9.06
C ARG A 208 -0.23 8.67 -9.59
N ILE A 209 -0.01 9.85 -9.04
CA ILE A 209 1.11 10.73 -9.37
C ILE A 209 1.73 11.16 -8.05
N ALA A 210 3.06 11.13 -7.96
CA ALA A 210 3.79 11.61 -6.79
C ALA A 210 4.90 12.59 -7.17
N LEU A 211 5.17 13.52 -6.27
CA LEU A 211 6.24 14.49 -6.32
C LEU A 211 6.99 14.45 -4.98
N ASN A 212 8.28 14.20 -5.07
CA ASN A 212 9.19 14.21 -3.93
C ASN A 212 10.17 15.37 -4.07
N ALA A 213 10.37 16.12 -3.00
CA ALA A 213 11.37 17.19 -2.94
C ALA A 213 12.01 17.22 -1.55
N GLY A 214 13.33 17.27 -1.46
CA GLY A 214 13.98 17.26 -0.16
C GLY A 214 15.45 17.64 -0.18
N LEU A 215 16.08 17.53 0.99
CA LEU A 215 17.48 17.86 1.19
C LEU A 215 18.24 16.63 1.68
N ARG A 216 19.44 16.42 1.14
CA ARG A 216 20.44 15.50 1.67
C ARG A 216 21.57 16.28 2.32
N TRP A 217 21.75 16.06 3.61
CA TRP A 217 22.87 16.54 4.40
C TRP A 217 23.93 15.45 4.46
N ARG A 218 25.13 15.77 3.97
CA ARG A 218 26.28 14.88 3.93
C ARG A 218 27.53 15.72 4.08
N GLU A 219 28.57 15.16 4.69
CA GLU A 219 29.88 15.79 4.72
C GLU A 219 30.50 15.85 3.32
N THR A 220 31.10 16.99 2.97
CA THR A 220 31.68 17.16 1.64
C THR A 220 32.89 16.25 1.45
N SER A 221 32.71 15.23 0.62
CA SER A 221 33.76 14.29 0.22
C SER A 221 34.29 14.67 -1.17
N SER A 222 35.60 14.56 -1.37
CA SER A 222 36.24 14.89 -2.65
C SER A 222 36.63 13.61 -3.37
N ILE A 223 36.01 13.34 -4.51
CA ILE A 223 36.26 12.15 -5.31
C ILE A 223 37.00 12.60 -6.57
N GLY A 224 38.29 12.27 -6.63
CA GLY A 224 39.17 12.87 -7.62
C GLY A 224 39.28 14.40 -7.47
N LYS A 225 39.66 15.09 -8.54
CA LYS A 225 39.97 16.54 -8.52
C LYS A 225 38.75 17.43 -8.81
N ASP A 226 37.84 16.95 -9.64
CA ASP A 226 36.77 17.79 -10.22
C ASP A 226 35.40 17.59 -9.58
N PHE A 227 35.23 16.51 -8.80
CA PHE A 227 33.95 16.14 -8.22
C PHE A 227 33.97 16.21 -6.70
N LYS A 228 33.18 17.15 -6.17
CA LYS A 228 32.89 17.25 -4.75
C LYS A 228 31.44 16.85 -4.53
N LEU A 229 31.23 15.96 -3.58
CA LEU A 229 29.92 15.48 -3.20
C LEU A 229 29.64 15.94 -1.77
N GLY A 230 28.77 16.94 -1.64
CA GLY A 230 28.34 17.47 -0.35
C GLY A 230 26.82 17.51 -0.28
N HIS A 231 26.27 18.59 0.27
CA HIS A 231 24.83 18.81 0.36
C HIS A 231 24.13 18.78 -1.01
N GLN A 232 22.95 18.15 -1.07
CA GLN A 232 22.18 18.00 -2.31
C GLN A 232 20.70 18.31 -2.09
N PHE A 233 20.06 18.85 -3.12
CA PHE A 233 18.61 18.86 -3.25
C PHE A 233 18.15 17.62 -4.01
N LEU A 234 17.21 16.88 -3.42
CA LEU A 234 16.62 15.66 -3.95
C LEU A 234 15.30 16.01 -4.64
N TYR A 235 15.03 15.42 -5.80
CA TYR A 235 13.73 15.51 -6.44
C TYR A 235 13.33 14.19 -7.11
N GLY A 236 12.03 13.92 -7.14
CA GLY A 236 11.48 12.73 -7.78
C GLY A 236 10.06 12.94 -8.27
N ILE A 237 9.71 12.31 -9.37
CA ILE A 237 8.36 12.30 -9.95
C ILE A 237 7.98 10.85 -10.24
N GLY A 238 6.82 10.42 -9.77
CA GLY A 238 6.26 9.10 -10.00
C GLY A 238 4.93 9.18 -10.75
N LEU A 239 4.71 8.27 -11.68
CA LEU A 239 3.43 8.02 -12.35
C LEU A 239 3.10 6.53 -12.26
N GLY A 240 1.91 6.21 -11.76
CA GLY A 240 1.43 4.85 -11.59
C GLY A 240 0.10 4.68 -12.29
N ILE A 241 -0.04 3.64 -13.08
CA ILE A 241 -1.29 3.23 -13.72
C ILE A 241 -1.66 1.86 -13.19
N MET A 242 -2.86 1.73 -12.65
CA MET A 242 -3.32 0.56 -11.89
C MET A 242 -4.60 -0.03 -12.51
N PRO A 243 -4.53 -0.65 -13.71
CA PRO A 243 -5.69 -1.25 -14.34
C PRO A 243 -6.16 -2.50 -13.59
N LEU A 244 -7.31 -3.04 -13.98
CA LEU A 244 -7.89 -4.26 -13.41
C LEU A 244 -8.08 -4.21 -11.88
N LYS A 245 -8.82 -3.19 -11.40
CA LYS A 245 -9.08 -2.98 -9.97
C LYS A 245 -7.79 -3.04 -9.11
N GLN A 246 -6.71 -2.44 -9.60
CA GLN A 246 -5.38 -2.35 -8.97
C GLN A 246 -4.60 -3.67 -8.84
N ARG A 247 -4.97 -4.73 -9.57
CA ARG A 247 -4.16 -5.97 -9.61
C ARG A 247 -2.90 -5.82 -10.44
N LEU A 248 -2.95 -5.02 -11.50
CA LEU A 248 -1.76 -4.71 -12.30
C LEU A 248 -1.24 -3.33 -11.92
N LEU A 249 0.08 -3.20 -11.86
CA LEU A 249 0.78 -1.97 -11.53
C LEU A 249 1.73 -1.65 -12.69
N ILE A 250 1.61 -0.47 -13.28
CA ILE A 250 2.57 0.06 -14.26
C ILE A 250 3.13 1.33 -13.64
N LEU A 251 4.43 1.34 -13.36
CA LEU A 251 5.10 2.39 -12.61
C LEU A 251 6.18 3.02 -13.46
N GLY A 252 6.09 4.32 -13.71
CA GLY A 252 7.18 5.12 -14.28
C GLY A 252 7.66 6.12 -13.27
N GLU A 253 8.96 6.32 -13.15
CA GLU A 253 9.52 7.34 -12.27
C GLU A 253 10.76 8.00 -12.88
N PHE A 254 10.99 9.22 -12.42
CA PHE A 254 12.17 10.01 -12.72
C PHE A 254 12.68 10.64 -11.43
N GLU A 255 13.95 10.41 -11.11
CA GLU A 255 14.56 10.85 -9.86
C GLU A 255 15.92 11.47 -10.13
N GLY A 256 16.30 12.47 -9.36
CA GLY A 256 17.62 13.06 -9.47
C GLY A 256 18.00 13.94 -8.30
N MET A 257 19.24 14.42 -8.33
CA MET A 257 19.80 15.21 -7.23
C MET A 257 20.65 16.36 -7.76
N VAL A 258 20.61 17.51 -7.09
CA VAL A 258 21.37 18.72 -7.45
C VAL A 258 22.29 19.08 -6.30
N GLY A 259 23.62 19.04 -6.52
CA GLY A 259 24.60 19.46 -5.51
C GLY A 259 24.68 20.98 -5.36
N PHE A 260 24.86 21.48 -4.14
CA PHE A 260 24.90 22.93 -3.86
C PHE A 260 26.23 23.61 -4.20
N GLU A 261 27.32 22.84 -4.30
CA GLU A 261 28.66 23.40 -4.45
C GLU A 261 28.99 23.93 -5.87
N LYS A 262 28.16 23.65 -6.90
CA LYS A 262 28.41 24.08 -8.29
C LYS A 262 27.13 24.47 -9.05
N LEU A 263 26.42 25.50 -8.58
CA LEU A 263 25.23 26.01 -9.28
C LEU A 263 25.55 26.67 -10.65
N SER A 264 26.83 26.95 -10.96
CA SER A 264 27.26 27.70 -12.15
C SER A 264 27.71 26.84 -13.34
N GLU A 265 27.86 25.52 -13.20
CA GLU A 265 28.21 24.62 -14.31
C GLU A 265 27.01 23.74 -14.68
N MET A 266 26.76 23.65 -16.00
CA MET A 266 25.62 23.06 -16.71
C MET A 266 24.99 21.78 -16.10
N ILE A 267 23.69 21.61 -16.37
CA ILE A 267 22.76 20.48 -16.06
C ILE A 267 23.34 19.06 -16.21
N GLN A 268 24.45 18.87 -16.93
CA GLN A 268 25.04 17.56 -17.27
C GLN A 268 25.71 16.83 -16.09
N ARG A 269 25.96 17.49 -14.95
CA ARG A 269 26.64 16.87 -13.79
C ARG A 269 25.72 16.43 -12.65
N PHE A 270 24.40 16.45 -12.85
CA PHE A 270 23.45 16.01 -11.84
C PHE A 270 23.08 14.54 -12.07
N PRO A 271 23.16 13.70 -11.04
CA PRO A 271 22.72 12.32 -11.16
C PRO A 271 21.21 12.30 -11.34
N MET A 272 20.77 11.68 -12.44
CA MET A 272 19.38 11.58 -12.84
C MET A 272 19.12 10.18 -13.37
N GLU A 273 17.95 9.61 -13.07
CA GLU A 273 17.57 8.29 -13.54
C GLU A 273 16.08 8.24 -13.88
N ALA A 274 15.75 7.56 -14.98
CA ALA A 274 14.38 7.17 -15.27
C ALA A 274 14.23 5.66 -15.08
N ARG A 275 13.13 5.23 -14.46
CA ARG A 275 12.86 3.83 -14.18
C ARG A 275 11.42 3.49 -14.59
N LEU A 276 11.23 2.27 -15.08
CA LEU A 276 9.94 1.71 -15.46
C LEU A 276 9.80 0.34 -14.81
N GLY A 277 8.63 0.06 -14.23
CA GLY A 277 8.32 -1.18 -13.56
C GLY A 277 6.92 -1.67 -13.89
N PHE A 278 6.77 -2.99 -13.85
CA PHE A 278 5.51 -3.70 -14.01
C PHE A 278 5.36 -4.62 -12.81
N GLY A 279 4.21 -4.53 -12.16
CA GLY A 279 3.90 -5.31 -10.98
C GLY A 279 2.54 -5.98 -11.06
N VAL A 280 2.41 -7.04 -10.26
CA VAL A 280 1.16 -7.75 -10.05
C VAL A 280 0.95 -7.95 -8.55
N ALA A 281 -0.24 -7.61 -8.08
CA ALA A 281 -0.71 -8.00 -6.76
C ALA A 281 -1.17 -9.47 -6.82
N ILE A 282 -0.63 -10.32 -5.94
CA ILE A 282 -0.79 -11.77 -6.01
C ILE A 282 -1.77 -12.33 -4.98
N ASP A 283 -2.09 -11.56 -3.94
CA ASP A 283 -3.10 -11.88 -2.93
C ASP A 283 -4.45 -11.19 -3.23
N ARG A 284 -5.51 -11.64 -2.55
CA ARG A 284 -6.87 -11.07 -2.72
C ARG A 284 -6.94 -9.61 -2.28
N ASN A 285 -6.26 -9.29 -1.17
CA ASN A 285 -6.27 -7.97 -0.52
C ASN A 285 -5.30 -6.98 -1.19
N LYS A 286 -4.47 -7.49 -2.12
CA LYS A 286 -3.49 -6.73 -2.90
C LYS A 286 -2.45 -6.04 -2.01
N ASP A 287 -2.11 -6.67 -0.90
CA ASP A 287 -1.04 -6.25 0.01
C ASP A 287 0.29 -6.86 -0.41
N LEU A 288 0.28 -8.04 -1.05
CA LEU A 288 1.45 -8.73 -1.56
C LEU A 288 1.58 -8.54 -3.07
N SER A 289 2.70 -7.99 -3.50
CA SER A 289 2.97 -7.71 -4.90
C SER A 289 4.37 -8.14 -5.31
N VAL A 290 4.50 -8.53 -6.58
CA VAL A 290 5.78 -8.75 -7.24
C VAL A 290 5.94 -7.68 -8.30
N VAL A 291 7.09 -7.00 -8.33
CA VAL A 291 7.40 -5.96 -9.31
C VAL A 291 8.70 -6.31 -10.00
N VAL A 292 8.74 -6.17 -11.33
CA VAL A 292 9.96 -6.25 -12.13
C VAL A 292 10.12 -4.95 -12.90
N GLY A 293 11.35 -4.51 -13.09
CA GLY A 293 11.58 -3.25 -13.77
C GLY A 293 13.01 -3.06 -14.20
N GLY A 294 13.26 -1.88 -14.74
CA GLY A 294 14.59 -1.46 -15.12
C GLY A 294 14.63 0.05 -15.26
N GLY A 295 15.83 0.58 -15.42
CA GLY A 295 16.02 1.99 -15.58
C GLY A 295 17.34 2.32 -16.24
N MET A 296 17.51 3.58 -16.58
CA MET A 296 18.73 4.10 -17.15
C MET A 296 19.08 5.44 -16.50
N GLY A 297 20.38 5.66 -16.43
CA GLY A 297 20.95 6.91 -15.97
C GLY A 297 21.02 7.98 -17.04
N PHE A 298 20.91 9.23 -16.62
CA PHE A 298 21.07 10.42 -17.44
C PHE A 298 22.12 11.34 -16.83
N GLY A 299 22.88 12.00 -17.71
CA GLY A 299 23.98 12.87 -17.31
C GLY A 299 25.30 12.14 -17.19
N THR A 300 26.33 12.87 -16.77
CA THR A 300 27.69 12.38 -16.57
C THR A 300 28.12 12.52 -15.12
N ALA A 301 27.19 12.32 -14.19
CA ALA A 301 27.46 12.31 -12.75
C ALA A 301 27.89 10.91 -12.29
N PRO A 302 28.82 10.79 -11.32
CA PRO A 302 29.16 9.51 -10.74
C PRO A 302 27.96 8.91 -10.00
N SER A 303 28.00 7.59 -9.77
CA SER A 303 26.93 6.83 -9.11
C SER A 303 25.65 6.69 -9.96
N VAL A 304 25.70 7.09 -11.23
CA VAL A 304 24.62 6.93 -12.20
C VAL A 304 24.96 5.73 -13.09
N PRO A 305 24.24 4.61 -12.99
CA PRO A 305 24.52 3.45 -13.81
C PRO A 305 24.08 3.67 -15.26
N LEU A 306 24.76 3.00 -16.19
CA LEU A 306 24.34 2.96 -17.59
C LEU A 306 22.91 2.42 -17.70
N PHE A 307 22.65 1.32 -17.00
CA PHE A 307 21.31 0.80 -16.80
C PHE A 307 21.23 0.01 -15.50
N ARG A 308 20.00 -0.22 -15.04
CA ARG A 308 19.69 -1.10 -13.92
C ARG A 308 18.56 -2.07 -14.24
N VAL A 309 18.56 -3.22 -13.56
CA VAL A 309 17.48 -4.20 -13.55
C VAL A 309 17.00 -4.35 -12.11
N LEU A 310 15.68 -4.32 -11.94
CA LEU A 310 15.00 -4.30 -10.65
C LEU A 310 14.05 -5.49 -10.53
N GLY A 311 13.99 -6.07 -9.33
CA GLY A 311 12.99 -7.05 -8.94
C GLY A 311 12.58 -6.82 -7.48
N SER A 312 11.31 -6.95 -7.16
CA SER A 312 10.79 -6.69 -5.82
C SER A 312 9.72 -7.71 -5.47
N ILE A 313 9.76 -8.23 -4.25
CA ILE A 313 8.59 -8.85 -3.60
C ILE A 313 8.25 -7.99 -2.40
N ARG A 314 7.01 -7.52 -2.32
CA ARG A 314 6.58 -6.51 -1.37
C ARG A 314 5.26 -6.88 -0.74
N TYR A 315 5.27 -7.02 0.58
CA TYR A 315 4.09 -7.02 1.43
C TYR A 315 3.93 -5.64 2.07
N ALA A 316 2.92 -4.89 1.64
CA ALA A 316 2.65 -3.52 2.04
C ALA A 316 1.16 -3.35 2.35
N PRO A 317 0.73 -3.62 3.58
CA PRO A 317 -0.68 -3.59 3.93
C PRO A 317 -1.27 -2.18 3.79
N GLN A 318 -2.54 -2.11 3.41
CA GLN A 318 -3.22 -0.85 3.10
C GLN A 318 -4.51 -0.58 3.88
N ASN A 319 -5.01 -1.52 4.69
CA ASN A 319 -6.35 -1.43 5.31
C ASN A 319 -7.40 -0.96 4.30
N ARG A 320 -7.53 -1.71 3.22
CA ARG A 320 -8.55 -1.44 2.21
C ARG A 320 -9.91 -1.80 2.79
N ASP A 321 -10.89 -1.01 2.41
CA ASP A 321 -12.31 -1.12 2.76
C ASP A 321 -13.03 -0.61 1.49
N ILE A 322 -13.57 -1.53 0.69
CA ILE A 322 -14.04 -1.28 -0.67
C ILE A 322 -15.44 -0.66 -0.70
N ASP A 323 -16.34 -1.12 0.15
CA ASP A 323 -17.74 -0.67 0.30
C ASP A 323 -17.91 0.42 1.37
N GLY A 324 -16.94 0.59 2.28
CA GLY A 324 -16.91 1.67 3.24
C GLY A 324 -17.80 1.41 4.45
N ASP A 325 -17.95 0.16 4.87
CA ASP A 325 -18.72 -0.23 6.06
C ASP A 325 -17.95 -0.05 7.39
N GLY A 326 -16.63 0.09 7.31
CA GLY A 326 -15.71 0.26 8.43
C GLY A 326 -14.96 -1.01 8.84
N ILE A 327 -15.22 -2.14 8.19
CA ILE A 327 -14.48 -3.39 8.29
C ILE A 327 -13.49 -3.43 7.13
N VAL A 328 -12.28 -3.95 7.37
CA VAL A 328 -11.26 -3.98 6.32
C VAL A 328 -11.44 -5.23 5.46
N ASP A 329 -11.22 -5.15 4.15
CA ASP A 329 -11.37 -6.22 3.16
C ASP A 329 -10.74 -7.58 3.57
N ARG A 330 -9.74 -7.56 4.45
CA ARG A 330 -9.07 -8.77 4.96
C ARG A 330 -9.91 -9.51 6.02
N ASP A 331 -10.60 -8.73 6.83
CA ASP A 331 -11.35 -9.16 8.00
C ASP A 331 -12.87 -9.23 7.68
N ASP A 332 -13.28 -8.67 6.54
CA ASP A 332 -14.63 -8.63 5.95
C ASP A 332 -14.96 -9.88 5.10
N LYS A 333 -16.09 -10.52 5.36
CA LYS A 333 -16.60 -11.69 4.62
C LYS A 333 -17.27 -11.32 3.29
N CYS A 334 -17.84 -10.13 3.16
CA CYS A 334 -18.50 -9.60 1.97
C CYS A 334 -17.88 -8.26 1.47
N PRO A 335 -16.62 -8.23 0.98
CA PRO A 335 -15.87 -6.98 0.68
C PRO A 335 -16.34 -6.12 -0.50
N ASN A 336 -17.57 -6.31 -0.98
CA ASN A 336 -18.18 -5.44 -1.96
C ASN A 336 -19.62 -5.08 -1.60
N GLU A 337 -20.11 -5.51 -0.44
CA GLU A 337 -21.46 -5.33 0.05
C GLU A 337 -21.34 -4.70 1.42
N LYS A 338 -22.10 -3.64 1.66
CA LYS A 338 -21.91 -2.82 2.83
C LYS A 338 -22.78 -3.35 3.95
N GLU A 339 -22.19 -3.60 5.12
CA GLU A 339 -22.90 -3.90 6.36
C GLU A 339 -24.08 -2.95 6.66
N ASP A 340 -25.21 -3.52 7.06
CA ASP A 340 -26.38 -2.86 7.65
C ASP A 340 -26.36 -2.96 9.18
N LYS A 341 -25.84 -1.90 9.80
CA LYS A 341 -25.65 -1.89 11.25
C LYS A 341 -26.96 -1.84 12.03
N ASP A 342 -27.41 -2.98 12.53
CA ASP A 342 -28.68 -3.14 13.26
C ASP A 342 -28.53 -3.92 14.60
N ASN A 343 -27.29 -4.28 14.98
CA ASN A 343 -26.91 -5.10 16.14
C ASN A 343 -27.08 -6.62 15.97
N PHE A 344 -27.36 -7.10 14.76
CA PHE A 344 -27.28 -8.51 14.39
C PHE A 344 -26.03 -8.73 13.53
N GLU A 345 -25.19 -9.70 13.91
CA GLU A 345 -23.93 -10.11 13.25
C GLU A 345 -22.96 -9.03 12.67
N ASP A 346 -23.13 -7.74 13.03
CA ASP A 346 -22.41 -6.48 12.67
C ASP A 346 -20.86 -6.52 12.48
N GLU A 347 -20.20 -7.56 13.00
CA GLU A 347 -18.73 -7.68 13.00
C GLU A 347 -18.18 -8.41 11.77
N ASP A 348 -19.02 -9.01 10.94
CA ASP A 348 -18.59 -9.91 9.88
C ASP A 348 -18.48 -9.26 8.48
N GLY A 349 -19.10 -8.11 8.28
CA GLY A 349 -19.05 -7.29 7.05
C GLY A 349 -20.01 -7.73 5.96
N CYS A 350 -20.92 -8.67 6.24
CA CYS A 350 -22.01 -9.05 5.35
C CYS A 350 -23.33 -8.45 5.82
N PRO A 351 -24.10 -7.83 4.92
CA PRO A 351 -25.41 -7.34 5.31
C PRO A 351 -26.38 -8.49 5.61
N ASP A 352 -27.09 -8.38 6.72
CA ASP A 352 -28.15 -9.26 7.18
C ASP A 352 -29.47 -8.49 7.03
N ILE A 353 -30.17 -8.72 5.91
CA ILE A 353 -31.38 -7.95 5.52
C ILE A 353 -32.66 -8.54 6.13
N ASP A 354 -32.57 -9.78 6.61
CA ASP A 354 -33.63 -10.63 7.14
C ASP A 354 -32.95 -11.56 8.15
N ASN A 355 -32.92 -11.11 9.41
CA ASN A 355 -32.09 -11.69 10.46
C ASN A 355 -32.56 -13.08 10.92
N ASP A 356 -33.87 -13.34 10.92
CA ASP A 356 -34.44 -14.63 11.32
C ASP A 356 -34.81 -15.56 10.16
N GLY A 357 -34.80 -15.04 8.93
CA GLY A 357 -34.92 -15.80 7.70
C GLY A 357 -36.34 -16.21 7.36
N ASP A 358 -37.35 -15.48 7.83
CA ASP A 358 -38.75 -15.73 7.53
C ASP A 358 -39.18 -15.20 6.13
N GLY A 359 -38.37 -14.33 5.53
CA GLY A 359 -38.57 -13.74 4.22
C GLY A 359 -39.14 -12.32 4.22
N ILE A 360 -39.27 -11.68 5.39
CA ILE A 360 -39.62 -10.27 5.58
C ILE A 360 -38.32 -9.50 5.90
N ASP A 361 -38.10 -8.37 5.21
CA ASP A 361 -36.89 -7.57 5.46
C ASP A 361 -37.00 -6.88 6.84
N ASP A 362 -35.92 -6.80 7.62
CA ASP A 362 -35.89 -6.22 8.99
C ASP A 362 -36.43 -4.77 9.08
N MET A 363 -36.44 -4.05 7.95
CA MET A 363 -36.96 -2.68 7.87
C MET A 363 -38.49 -2.58 7.91
N VAL A 364 -39.19 -3.68 7.62
CA VAL A 364 -40.65 -3.77 7.58
C VAL A 364 -41.20 -4.85 8.52
N ASP A 365 -40.32 -5.66 9.11
CA ASP A 365 -40.60 -6.63 10.15
C ASP A 365 -40.74 -5.95 11.53
N ASP A 366 -41.85 -6.20 12.23
CA ASP A 366 -42.10 -5.71 13.58
C ASP A 366 -41.36 -6.54 14.66
N CYS A 367 -40.94 -7.77 14.33
CA CYS A 367 -40.16 -8.69 15.13
C CYS A 367 -38.89 -9.22 14.41
N PRO A 368 -37.89 -8.37 14.08
CA PRO A 368 -36.73 -8.71 13.22
C PRO A 368 -35.74 -9.77 13.72
N ASN A 369 -36.07 -10.54 14.74
CA ASN A 369 -35.20 -11.59 15.30
C ASN A 369 -36.02 -12.82 15.73
N GLU A 370 -37.32 -12.83 15.47
CA GLU A 370 -38.26 -13.88 15.85
C GLU A 370 -39.05 -14.26 14.61
N PRO A 371 -38.77 -15.43 14.00
CA PRO A 371 -39.34 -15.77 12.71
C PRO A 371 -40.85 -15.95 12.77
N GLU A 372 -41.55 -15.38 11.79
CA GLU A 372 -42.98 -15.56 11.53
C GLU A 372 -43.41 -17.03 11.48
N ASP A 373 -44.62 -17.34 11.99
CA ASP A 373 -45.21 -18.67 12.02
C ASP A 373 -46.36 -18.89 11.04
N ILE A 374 -46.20 -18.43 9.79
CA ILE A 374 -47.07 -18.64 8.61
C ILE A 374 -48.23 -19.63 8.79
N ASP A 375 -49.36 -19.14 9.28
CA ASP A 375 -50.58 -19.92 9.53
C ASP A 375 -51.85 -19.30 8.91
N GLY A 376 -51.74 -18.08 8.36
CA GLY A 376 -52.82 -17.34 7.73
C GLY A 376 -53.44 -16.24 8.60
N TYR A 377 -52.93 -16.03 9.82
CA TYR A 377 -53.23 -14.92 10.70
C TYR A 377 -52.02 -13.96 10.75
N GLU A 378 -52.28 -12.67 10.56
CA GLU A 378 -51.30 -11.55 10.58
C GLU A 378 -49.89 -11.74 9.91
N ASP A 379 -49.66 -12.78 9.09
CA ASP A 379 -48.40 -13.19 8.39
C ASP A 379 -47.59 -12.09 7.64
N GLU A 380 -48.10 -10.86 7.51
CA GLU A 380 -47.44 -9.74 6.84
C GLU A 380 -46.64 -8.83 7.80
N ASP A 381 -46.74 -9.01 9.13
CA ASP A 381 -46.06 -8.17 10.12
C ASP A 381 -44.70 -8.73 10.62
N GLY A 382 -44.43 -10.01 10.41
CA GLY A 382 -43.16 -10.67 10.74
C GLY A 382 -43.06 -11.12 12.20
N CYS A 383 -44.16 -11.02 12.96
CA CYS A 383 -44.20 -11.43 14.35
C CYS A 383 -44.92 -12.78 14.51
N PRO A 384 -44.33 -13.77 15.20
CA PRO A 384 -45.00 -15.03 15.43
C PRO A 384 -46.23 -14.88 16.33
N ASP A 385 -47.38 -15.31 15.84
CA ASP A 385 -48.68 -15.27 16.49
C ASP A 385 -49.03 -16.63 17.12
N VAL A 386 -48.31 -16.98 18.18
CA VAL A 386 -48.43 -18.30 18.84
C VAL A 386 -49.80 -18.61 19.49
N ASP A 387 -50.70 -17.63 19.58
CA ASP A 387 -52.03 -17.64 20.20
C ASP A 387 -52.89 -16.54 19.55
N ASN A 388 -53.46 -16.87 18.39
CA ASN A 388 -54.12 -15.96 17.45
C ASN A 388 -55.36 -15.24 18.03
N ASP A 389 -56.09 -15.88 18.95
CA ASP A 389 -57.28 -15.28 19.58
C ASP A 389 -57.08 -14.83 21.03
N GLY A 390 -55.91 -15.15 21.62
CA GLY A 390 -55.46 -14.65 22.91
C GLY A 390 -56.20 -15.25 24.10
N ASP A 391 -56.74 -16.47 23.96
CA ASP A 391 -57.43 -17.18 25.04
C ASP A 391 -56.48 -17.89 26.02
N GLY A 392 -55.19 -18.00 25.66
CA GLY A 392 -54.13 -18.61 26.45
C GLY A 392 -53.78 -20.05 26.07
N ILE A 393 -54.43 -20.63 25.05
CA ILE A 393 -54.10 -21.91 24.43
C ILE A 393 -53.36 -21.62 23.12
N SER A 394 -52.16 -22.19 22.98
CA SER A 394 -51.38 -21.99 21.74
C SER A 394 -52.09 -22.62 20.54
N ASP A 395 -52.01 -22.00 19.37
CA ASP A 395 -52.56 -22.47 18.09
C ASP A 395 -52.30 -23.95 17.77
N GLU A 396 -51.10 -24.48 18.05
CA GLU A 396 -50.79 -25.90 17.84
C GLU A 396 -51.64 -26.87 18.68
N LYS A 397 -52.21 -26.40 19.78
CA LYS A 397 -53.04 -27.15 20.74
C LYS A 397 -54.51 -26.77 20.66
N ASP A 398 -54.81 -25.68 19.98
CA ASP A 398 -56.15 -25.13 19.84
C ASP A 398 -56.92 -25.85 18.72
N LYS A 399 -58.17 -26.26 18.98
CA LYS A 399 -59.03 -26.82 17.94
C LYS A 399 -59.75 -25.74 17.13
N CYS A 400 -59.92 -24.55 17.68
CA CYS A 400 -60.51 -23.37 17.08
C CYS A 400 -59.56 -22.15 17.21
N PRO A 401 -58.38 -22.16 16.54
CA PRO A 401 -57.29 -21.19 16.78
C PRO A 401 -57.59 -19.73 16.41
N ASN A 402 -58.83 -19.37 16.13
CA ASN A 402 -59.25 -18.02 15.72
C ASN A 402 -60.55 -17.62 16.43
N GLU A 403 -61.03 -18.43 17.37
CA GLU A 403 -62.27 -18.24 18.10
C GLU A 403 -61.99 -18.43 19.59
N PRO A 404 -61.94 -17.34 20.38
CA PRO A 404 -61.47 -17.43 21.76
C PRO A 404 -62.42 -18.27 22.62
N GLU A 405 -61.85 -19.15 23.44
CA GLU A 405 -62.55 -19.99 24.42
C GLU A 405 -63.46 -19.18 25.38
N ASP A 406 -64.61 -19.74 25.72
CA ASP A 406 -65.60 -19.13 26.60
C ASP A 406 -65.62 -19.70 28.03
N VAL A 407 -64.44 -19.93 28.61
CA VAL A 407 -64.14 -20.39 29.99
C VAL A 407 -65.35 -20.42 30.95
N ASP A 408 -66.13 -21.50 30.90
CA ASP A 408 -67.35 -21.69 31.68
C ASP A 408 -67.35 -22.98 32.54
N GLY A 409 -66.32 -23.81 32.39
CA GLY A 409 -66.16 -25.09 33.08
C GLY A 409 -66.55 -26.32 32.26
N TYR A 410 -66.93 -26.16 30.99
CA TYR A 410 -67.22 -27.22 30.03
C TYR A 410 -66.17 -27.20 28.92
N GLU A 411 -65.51 -28.35 28.68
CA GLU A 411 -64.49 -28.56 27.63
C GLU A 411 -63.35 -27.50 27.46
N ASP A 412 -63.19 -26.52 28.39
CA ASP A 412 -62.21 -25.39 28.41
C ASP A 412 -60.73 -25.69 28.06
N GLU A 413 -60.31 -26.96 27.93
CA GLU A 413 -58.94 -27.34 27.56
C GLU A 413 -58.76 -27.50 26.04
N ASP A 414 -59.81 -27.34 25.23
CA ASP A 414 -59.78 -27.60 23.79
C ASP A 414 -59.75 -26.38 22.87
N GLY A 415 -59.92 -25.17 23.43
CA GLY A 415 -59.76 -23.89 22.73
C GLY A 415 -60.95 -23.51 21.85
N CYS A 416 -62.09 -24.19 22.01
CA CYS A 416 -63.28 -23.91 21.20
C CYS A 416 -64.41 -23.40 22.07
N PRO A 417 -65.02 -22.24 21.73
CA PRO A 417 -66.15 -21.74 22.49
C PRO A 417 -67.37 -22.66 22.38
N ASP A 418 -67.86 -23.14 23.50
CA ASP A 418 -69.02 -24.01 23.63
C ASP A 418 -70.28 -23.21 24.02
N VAL A 419 -70.70 -22.31 23.12
CA VAL A 419 -71.82 -21.37 23.36
C VAL A 419 -73.21 -22.02 23.59
N ASP A 420 -73.33 -23.35 23.42
CA ASP A 420 -74.53 -24.20 23.58
C ASP A 420 -74.09 -25.62 23.97
N ASN A 421 -73.73 -25.78 25.25
CA ASN A 421 -73.08 -26.95 25.84
C ASN A 421 -73.89 -28.26 25.65
N ASP A 422 -75.23 -28.20 25.80
CA ASP A 422 -76.12 -29.35 25.63
C ASP A 422 -76.68 -29.54 24.20
N ARG A 423 -76.43 -28.54 23.33
CA ARG A 423 -76.83 -28.51 21.92
C ARG A 423 -78.34 -28.59 21.71
N ASP A 424 -79.13 -28.04 22.63
CA ASP A 424 -80.60 -27.96 22.53
C ASP A 424 -81.10 -26.78 21.66
N GLY A 425 -80.19 -25.88 21.29
CA GLY A 425 -80.44 -24.68 20.47
C GLY A 425 -80.70 -23.41 21.27
N ILE A 426 -80.54 -23.43 22.59
CA ILE A 426 -80.60 -22.27 23.49
C ILE A 426 -79.19 -22.00 24.03
N LEU A 427 -78.61 -20.85 23.65
CA LEU A 427 -77.27 -20.46 24.12
C LEU A 427 -77.15 -20.45 25.65
N ASP A 428 -76.00 -20.83 26.17
CA ASP A 428 -75.67 -20.98 27.59
C ASP A 428 -76.01 -19.76 28.45
N GLU A 429 -75.71 -18.53 27.96
CA GLU A 429 -76.07 -17.28 28.64
C GLU A 429 -77.59 -17.12 28.89
N LYS A 430 -78.41 -17.84 28.12
CA LYS A 430 -79.88 -17.78 28.13
C LYS A 430 -80.51 -19.08 28.59
N ASP A 431 -79.74 -20.14 28.79
CA ASP A 431 -80.24 -21.41 29.26
C ASP A 431 -80.19 -21.54 30.79
N LYS A 432 -81.22 -22.18 31.34
CA LYS A 432 -81.33 -22.40 32.79
C LYS A 432 -80.66 -23.71 33.22
N CYS A 433 -80.42 -24.60 32.27
CA CYS A 433 -79.88 -25.93 32.49
C CYS A 433 -78.75 -26.22 31.47
N PRO A 434 -77.73 -25.35 31.33
CA PRO A 434 -76.84 -25.32 30.17
C PRO A 434 -76.07 -26.62 29.88
N ASN A 435 -76.12 -27.62 30.76
CA ASN A 435 -75.31 -28.84 30.70
C ASN A 435 -76.17 -30.13 30.73
N GLU A 436 -77.47 -30.10 30.36
CA GLU A 436 -78.42 -31.22 30.60
C GLU A 436 -78.67 -32.21 29.45
#